data_AF-A0A8J2RID4-F1
#
_entry.id   AF-A0A8J2RID4-F1
#
_cell.length_a   1.000
_cell.length_b   1.000
_cell.length_c   1.000
_cell.angle_alpha   90.00
_cell.angle_beta   90.00
_cell.angle_gamma   90.00
#
_symmetry.space_group_name_H-M   'P 1'
#
loop_
_entity.id
_entity.type
_entity.pdbx_description
1 polymer ?
#
loop_
_entity_poly.entity_id
_entity_poly.type
_entity_poly.pdbx_seq_one_letter_code
_entity_poly.pdbx_strand_id
1 'polypeptide(L)'
;MSRRKSNILLPFNSTATKTVNQSTENATLLRSKKTPSERRQTLAEFLEPDLDENNLEELDNLKQKLWNIYRVSDLYNFDNTKPDTFPRYGRILSRYLVSSFTQAVTLQAKFLLKPDIQGFESEDPPVRITVEDVQLSKPSLVYEGILFSGPEGGGSKIDGAVHLPLLLARGHSVVRDKVHECLSAVFSSVIHEFSFPAEEMHWMIAAWSGYINESKNSKEVGFLYGIPSRKDTIYCQYPVNFIKNLWNCIHEKDNLNVQSSEVKRFHTSLVIHTQNTLGLNLDAVPLLMYKTPDFELYAEGKVRLKTPEFMPRILHFIADLCENRTN
;
A
#
# COMPACT_ATOMS: atom_id res chain seq x y z
N MET A 1 -58.97 -73.14 -16.95
CA MET A 1 -60.04 -72.20 -16.53
C MET A 1 -59.55 -71.41 -15.32
N SER A 2 -59.81 -70.09 -15.32
CA SER A 2 -59.60 -69.09 -14.24
C SER A 2 -58.14 -68.79 -13.81
N ARG A 3 -57.49 -67.67 -14.13
CA ARG A 3 -57.68 -66.24 -13.70
C ARG A 3 -57.62 -66.11 -12.16
N ARG A 4 -56.81 -65.25 -11.51
CA ARG A 4 -56.26 -63.92 -11.88
C ARG A 4 -55.18 -63.47 -10.85
N LYS A 5 -54.18 -62.76 -11.37
CA LYS A 5 -53.53 -61.52 -10.88
C LYS A 5 -52.66 -61.53 -9.60
N SER A 6 -51.34 -61.50 -9.82
CA SER A 6 -50.33 -60.83 -8.99
C SER A 6 -49.73 -59.65 -9.78
N ASN A 7 -49.72 -58.46 -9.19
CA ASN A 7 -48.99 -57.28 -9.67
C ASN A 7 -47.53 -57.39 -9.18
N ILE A 8 -46.48 -57.35 -10.04
CA ILE A 8 -45.81 -56.16 -10.62
C ILE A 8 -45.15 -55.34 -9.48
N LEU A 9 -43.84 -55.07 -9.37
CA LEU A 9 -42.71 -55.04 -10.32
C LEU A 9 -41.38 -55.23 -9.53
N LEU A 10 -40.50 -56.11 -10.00
CA LEU A 10 -39.04 -56.09 -9.79
C LEU A 10 -38.39 -55.86 -11.18
N PRO A 11 -37.05 -55.88 -11.34
CA PRO A 11 -36.12 -54.78 -11.45
C PRO A 11 -35.45 -54.76 -12.86
N PHE A 12 -34.23 -54.21 -12.95
CA PHE A 12 -33.17 -54.48 -13.94
C PHE A 12 -32.84 -53.45 -15.04
N ASN A 13 -31.63 -52.91 -14.86
CA ASN A 13 -30.47 -52.91 -15.76
C ASN A 13 -30.52 -52.30 -17.18
N SER A 14 -29.61 -51.33 -17.35
CA SER A 14 -28.50 -51.29 -18.32
C SER A 14 -28.82 -51.50 -19.80
N THR A 15 -28.51 -50.48 -20.63
CA THR A 15 -27.54 -50.64 -21.73
C THR A 15 -27.03 -49.29 -22.24
N ALA A 16 -25.79 -49.33 -22.75
CA ALA A 16 -24.92 -48.24 -23.18
C ALA A 16 -25.34 -47.53 -24.48
N THR A 17 -24.85 -46.30 -24.70
CA THR A 17 -23.94 -45.96 -25.84
C THR A 17 -23.48 -44.49 -25.81
N LYS A 18 -22.29 -44.28 -26.40
CA LYS A 18 -21.46 -43.07 -26.58
C LYS A 18 -22.26 -41.87 -27.17
N THR A 19 -21.90 -40.58 -27.03
CA THR A 19 -20.62 -39.93 -27.39
C THR A 19 -20.64 -38.44 -26.98
N VAL A 20 -19.56 -37.95 -26.36
CA VAL A 20 -18.89 -36.62 -26.54
C VAL A 20 -19.72 -35.31 -26.44
N ASN A 21 -19.54 -34.53 -25.36
CA ASN A 21 -18.83 -33.23 -25.36
C ASN A 21 -18.88 -32.49 -24.02
N GLN A 22 -17.79 -31.76 -23.77
CA GLN A 22 -17.41 -30.97 -22.59
C GLN A 22 -18.40 -29.83 -22.24
N SER A 23 -18.57 -29.53 -20.95
CA SER A 23 -18.50 -28.15 -20.40
C SER A 23 -18.76 -28.09 -18.88
N THR A 24 -17.74 -27.58 -18.18
CA THR A 24 -17.76 -26.72 -16.97
C THR A 24 -18.53 -27.17 -15.71
N GLU A 25 -17.77 -27.78 -14.79
CA GLU A 25 -18.03 -27.75 -13.36
C GLU A 25 -17.73 -26.35 -12.80
N ASN A 26 -18.73 -25.72 -12.21
CA ASN A 26 -18.57 -24.48 -11.44
C ASN A 26 -18.04 -24.83 -10.05
N ALA A 27 -16.74 -24.62 -9.83
CA ALA A 27 -16.13 -24.65 -8.51
C ALA A 27 -16.46 -23.37 -7.74
N THR A 28 -17.38 -23.48 -6.78
CA THR A 28 -17.51 -22.53 -5.66
C THR A 28 -16.22 -22.52 -4.85
N LEU A 29 -15.35 -21.54 -5.11
CA LEU A 29 -14.19 -21.24 -4.27
C LEU A 29 -14.64 -20.34 -3.11
N LEU A 30 -14.65 -20.94 -1.92
CA LEU A 30 -14.82 -20.27 -0.63
C LEU A 30 -13.74 -19.20 -0.44
N ARG A 31 -14.20 -17.94 -0.39
CA ARG A 31 -13.45 -16.73 0.06
C ARG A 31 -12.66 -17.00 1.36
N SER A 32 -11.33 -16.88 1.32
CA SER A 32 -10.46 -16.85 2.50
C SER A 32 -10.51 -15.46 3.14
N LYS A 33 -11.05 -15.31 4.36
CA LYS A 33 -10.33 -15.23 5.64
C LYS A 33 -9.29 -14.10 5.71
N LYS A 34 -9.71 -12.99 6.36
CA LYS A 34 -8.84 -11.99 7.00
C LYS A 34 -7.63 -12.69 7.62
N THR A 35 -6.42 -12.34 7.20
CA THR A 35 -5.20 -12.77 7.87
C THR A 35 -5.20 -12.15 9.27
N PRO A 36 -5.21 -12.94 10.36
CA PRO A 36 -5.08 -12.40 11.70
C PRO A 36 -3.75 -11.64 11.79
N SER A 37 -3.70 -10.54 12.54
CA SER A 37 -2.46 -9.78 12.82
C SER A 37 -1.29 -10.65 13.33
N GLU A 38 -1.56 -11.88 13.77
CA GLU A 38 -0.59 -12.88 14.20
C GLU A 38 0.23 -13.52 13.05
N ARG A 39 -0.27 -13.50 11.80
CA ARG A 39 0.36 -14.11 10.63
C ARG A 39 0.17 -13.25 9.38
N ARG A 40 1.25 -12.92 8.68
CA ARG A 40 1.20 -12.27 7.36
C ARG A 40 1.99 -13.11 6.36
N GLN A 41 1.46 -13.30 5.16
CA GLN A 41 2.28 -13.81 4.07
C GLN A 41 3.44 -12.83 3.85
N THR A 42 4.64 -13.38 3.65
CA THR A 42 5.80 -12.60 3.22
C THR A 42 5.38 -11.79 2.00
N LEU A 43 5.76 -10.52 1.96
CA LEU A 43 5.60 -9.69 0.77
C LEU A 43 6.21 -10.32 -0.49
N ALA A 44 6.99 -11.40 -0.37
CA ALA A 44 7.59 -12.18 -1.45
C ALA A 44 6.56 -12.88 -2.37
N GLU A 45 5.38 -13.23 -1.87
CA GLU A 45 4.33 -13.90 -2.66
C GLU A 45 3.40 -12.90 -3.39
N PHE A 46 3.36 -11.62 -2.99
CA PHE A 46 2.79 -10.60 -3.88
C PHE A 46 3.69 -10.55 -5.10
N LEU A 47 3.18 -11.17 -6.16
CA LEU A 47 3.76 -11.42 -7.46
C LEU A 47 4.75 -10.30 -7.78
N GLU A 48 5.93 -10.65 -8.29
CA GLU A 48 6.63 -9.70 -9.15
C GLU A 48 5.54 -9.21 -10.11
N PRO A 49 5.09 -7.93 -10.01
CA PRO A 49 4.20 -7.46 -11.05
C PRO A 49 4.96 -7.71 -12.33
N ASP A 50 4.30 -8.12 -13.40
CA ASP A 50 4.91 -8.12 -14.73
C ASP A 50 5.24 -6.65 -15.05
N LEU A 51 6.33 -6.15 -14.48
CA LEU A 51 6.86 -4.82 -14.63
C LEU A 51 7.57 -4.84 -15.97
N ASP A 52 6.80 -4.60 -17.02
CA ASP A 52 7.38 -4.27 -18.31
C ASP A 52 8.24 -2.98 -18.20
N GLU A 53 9.16 -2.78 -19.14
CA GLU A 53 10.08 -1.64 -19.11
C GLU A 53 9.35 -0.28 -19.08
N ASN A 54 8.11 -0.23 -19.59
CA ASN A 54 7.27 0.98 -19.58
C ASN A 54 6.71 1.30 -18.18
N ASN A 55 6.27 0.30 -17.41
CA ASN A 55 5.79 0.49 -16.03
C ASN A 55 6.91 0.99 -15.10
N LEU A 56 8.17 0.63 -15.39
CA LEU A 56 9.33 1.09 -14.62
C LEU A 56 9.63 2.59 -14.79
N GLU A 57 9.43 3.16 -15.99
CA GLU A 57 9.64 4.60 -16.24
C GLU A 57 8.63 5.49 -15.49
N GLU A 58 7.38 5.04 -15.32
CA GLU A 58 6.38 5.84 -14.63
C GLU A 58 6.48 5.73 -13.10
N LEU A 59 6.93 4.58 -12.58
CA LEU A 59 7.37 4.44 -11.19
C LEU A 59 8.59 5.32 -10.86
N ASP A 60 9.43 5.61 -11.86
CA ASP A 60 10.55 6.53 -11.72
C ASP A 60 10.07 7.95 -11.35
N ASN A 61 8.82 8.33 -11.68
CA ASN A 61 8.23 9.58 -11.18
C ASN A 61 7.95 9.60 -9.68
N LEU A 62 7.82 8.44 -9.02
CA LEU A 62 7.68 8.35 -7.57
C LEU A 62 9.05 8.34 -6.86
N LYS A 63 10.09 7.95 -7.58
CA LYS A 63 11.44 7.70 -7.07
C LYS A 63 12.08 8.93 -6.46
N GLN A 64 12.82 8.70 -5.38
CA GLN A 64 13.60 9.66 -4.60
C GLN A 64 12.82 10.86 -4.01
N LYS A 65 11.51 10.95 -4.26
CA LYS A 65 10.61 11.92 -3.66
C LYS A 65 10.15 11.44 -2.29
N LEU A 66 10.01 12.39 -1.36
CA LEU A 66 9.42 12.15 -0.05
C LEU A 66 7.91 12.39 -0.14
N TRP A 67 7.14 11.35 0.11
CA TRP A 67 5.69 11.34 0.09
C TRP A 67 5.15 11.30 1.51
N ASN A 68 4.11 12.09 1.78
CA ASN A 68 3.31 11.99 3.00
C ASN A 68 2.14 11.07 2.70
N ILE A 69 1.83 10.20 3.64
CA ILE A 69 0.80 9.17 3.51
C ILE A 69 -0.44 9.65 4.23
N TYR A 70 -1.56 9.58 3.54
CA TYR A 70 -2.86 9.87 4.08
C TYR A 70 -3.79 8.69 3.84
N ARG A 71 -4.61 8.45 4.83
CA ARG A 71 -5.75 7.57 4.71
C ARG A 71 -6.95 8.35 4.19
N VAL A 72 -7.71 7.75 3.28
CA VAL A 72 -8.92 8.35 2.71
C VAL A 72 -10.10 7.41 2.96
N SER A 73 -11.23 7.94 3.41
CA SER A 73 -12.49 7.20 3.42
C SER A 73 -13.06 7.05 2.01
N ASP A 74 -14.20 6.37 1.86
CA ASP A 74 -14.92 6.32 0.59
C ASP A 74 -15.17 7.74 0.04
N LEU A 75 -14.93 7.91 -1.27
CA LEU A 75 -15.10 9.16 -2.00
C LEU A 75 -16.49 9.17 -2.65
N TYR A 76 -17.46 9.81 -2.01
CA TYR A 76 -18.82 9.92 -2.52
C TYR A 76 -18.89 10.92 -3.70
N ASN A 77 -19.67 10.61 -4.74
CA ASN A 77 -19.77 11.41 -5.98
C ASN A 77 -18.45 11.59 -6.77
N PHE A 78 -17.41 10.86 -6.41
CA PHE A 78 -16.21 10.74 -7.22
C PHE A 78 -16.44 9.68 -8.28
N ASP A 79 -16.14 9.98 -9.54
CA ASP A 79 -16.27 9.03 -10.65
C ASP A 79 -14.92 8.96 -11.38
N ASN A 80 -14.11 7.96 -11.01
CA ASN A 80 -12.84 7.64 -11.69
C ASN A 80 -13.05 6.81 -12.97
N THR A 81 -14.24 6.27 -13.20
CA THR A 81 -14.59 5.51 -14.41
C THR A 81 -14.87 6.42 -15.62
N LYS A 82 -15.19 7.70 -15.37
CA LYS A 82 -15.44 8.71 -16.40
C LYS A 82 -14.43 9.86 -16.33
N PRO A 83 -13.28 9.75 -17.00
CA PRO A 83 -12.25 10.79 -17.05
C PRO A 83 -12.76 12.16 -17.53
N ASP A 84 -13.86 12.21 -18.30
CA ASP A 84 -14.50 13.46 -18.74
C ASP A 84 -15.00 14.35 -17.58
N THR A 85 -15.14 13.79 -16.38
CA THR A 85 -15.48 14.54 -15.16
C THR A 85 -14.28 15.28 -14.58
N PHE A 86 -13.05 14.88 -14.89
CA PHE A 86 -11.82 15.42 -14.29
C PHE A 86 -11.59 16.91 -14.57
N PRO A 87 -11.86 17.44 -15.77
CA PRO A 87 -11.83 18.88 -16.01
C PRO A 87 -12.78 19.66 -15.08
N ARG A 88 -13.92 19.08 -14.71
CA ARG A 88 -14.86 19.70 -13.75
C ARG A 88 -14.26 19.70 -12.34
N TYR A 89 -13.72 18.57 -11.87
CA TYR A 89 -13.06 18.50 -10.58
C TYR A 89 -11.86 19.46 -10.47
N GLY A 90 -11.03 19.53 -11.50
CA GLY A 90 -9.92 20.48 -11.59
C GLY A 90 -10.38 21.94 -11.49
N ARG A 91 -11.47 22.33 -12.15
CA ARG A 91 -12.04 23.69 -12.03
C ARG A 91 -12.57 23.99 -10.63
N ILE A 92 -13.25 23.03 -10.00
CA ILE A 92 -13.78 23.18 -8.64
C ILE A 92 -12.62 23.41 -7.67
N LEU A 93 -11.61 22.53 -7.70
CA LEU A 93 -10.44 22.64 -6.84
C LEU A 93 -9.65 23.93 -7.09
N SER A 94 -9.44 24.33 -8.35
CA SER A 94 -8.75 25.58 -8.69
C SER A 94 -9.48 26.81 -8.10
N ARG A 95 -10.81 26.88 -8.25
CA ARG A 95 -11.63 27.98 -7.70
C ARG A 95 -11.61 28.00 -6.18
N TYR A 96 -11.74 26.83 -5.56
CA TYR A 96 -11.65 26.70 -4.11
C TYR A 96 -10.29 27.19 -3.61
N LEU A 97 -9.20 26.76 -4.24
CA LEU A 97 -7.85 27.19 -3.86
C LEU A 97 -7.70 28.71 -3.98
N VAL A 98 -8.00 29.30 -5.14
CA VAL A 98 -7.87 30.76 -5.35
C VAL A 98 -8.69 31.57 -4.33
N SER A 99 -9.85 31.07 -3.90
CA SER A 99 -10.67 31.74 -2.88
C SER A 99 -10.25 31.46 -1.44
N SER A 100 -9.43 30.44 -1.20
CA SER A 100 -8.99 30.02 0.14
C SER A 100 -7.74 30.75 0.64
N PHE A 101 -7.04 31.48 -0.23
CA PHE A 101 -5.87 32.29 0.14
C PHE A 101 -6.24 33.78 0.20
N THR A 102 -5.72 34.47 1.21
CA THR A 102 -5.90 35.92 1.37
C THR A 102 -5.07 36.71 0.37
N GLN A 103 -3.92 36.17 -0.05
CA GLN A 103 -3.07 36.73 -1.09
C GLN A 103 -3.56 36.26 -2.46
N ALA A 104 -3.41 37.12 -3.47
CA ALA A 104 -3.72 36.76 -4.84
C ALA A 104 -2.80 35.63 -5.31
N VAL A 105 -3.38 34.46 -5.56
CA VAL A 105 -2.70 33.28 -6.10
C VAL A 105 -3.35 32.88 -7.41
N THR A 106 -2.57 32.27 -8.32
CA THR A 106 -3.09 31.73 -9.57
C THR A 106 -2.80 30.24 -9.61
N LEU A 107 -3.63 29.47 -8.89
CA LEU A 107 -3.47 28.03 -8.76
C LEU A 107 -4.40 27.31 -9.72
N GLN A 108 -3.83 26.39 -10.51
CA GLN A 108 -4.58 25.53 -11.42
C GLN A 108 -4.40 24.06 -11.05
N ALA A 109 -5.52 23.38 -10.81
CA ALA A 109 -5.56 21.98 -10.47
C ALA A 109 -5.98 21.10 -11.66
N LYS A 110 -5.40 19.90 -11.74
CA LYS A 110 -5.69 18.88 -12.77
C LYS A 110 -5.81 17.50 -12.12
N PHE A 111 -6.72 16.69 -12.65
CA PHE A 111 -6.90 15.29 -12.29
C PHE A 111 -6.60 14.45 -13.53
N LEU A 112 -5.86 13.36 -13.36
CA LEU A 112 -5.45 12.46 -14.44
C LEU A 112 -5.45 11.01 -13.95
N LEU A 113 -5.97 10.10 -14.77
CA LEU A 113 -5.80 8.67 -14.51
C LEU A 113 -4.35 8.28 -14.71
N LYS A 114 -3.88 7.37 -13.85
CA LYS A 114 -2.52 6.83 -13.84
C LYS A 114 -2.51 5.30 -13.76
N PRO A 115 -3.06 4.60 -14.78
CA PRO A 115 -3.10 3.13 -14.81
C PRO A 115 -1.69 2.50 -14.86
N ASP A 116 -0.71 3.26 -15.33
CA ASP A 116 0.71 2.93 -15.36
C ASP A 116 1.38 2.75 -14.00
N ILE A 117 0.83 3.35 -12.95
CA ILE A 117 1.36 3.28 -11.57
C ILE A 117 0.53 2.30 -10.74
N GLN A 118 -0.22 1.42 -11.40
CA GLN A 118 -1.07 0.43 -10.77
C GLN A 118 -0.19 -0.62 -10.09
N GLY A 119 0.12 -0.37 -8.82
CA GLY A 119 0.92 -1.27 -7.99
C GLY A 119 0.15 -2.47 -7.46
N PHE A 120 -1.14 -2.61 -7.82
CA PHE A 120 -2.09 -3.59 -7.30
C PHE A 120 -2.89 -4.21 -8.43
N GLU A 121 -3.28 -5.48 -8.27
CA GLU A 121 -4.35 -6.11 -9.07
C GLU A 121 -5.72 -5.55 -8.68
N SER A 122 -5.91 -4.23 -8.83
CA SER A 122 -7.18 -3.55 -8.60
C SER A 122 -7.84 -3.22 -9.94
N GLU A 123 -9.17 -3.20 -10.02
CA GLU A 123 -9.85 -2.71 -11.23
C GLU A 123 -9.86 -1.18 -11.31
N ASP A 124 -9.67 -0.49 -10.18
CA ASP A 124 -9.69 0.96 -10.08
C ASP A 124 -8.29 1.55 -10.34
N PRO A 125 -8.08 2.30 -11.43
CA PRO A 125 -6.78 2.91 -11.72
C PRO A 125 -6.47 4.06 -10.75
N PRO A 126 -5.20 4.22 -10.35
CA PRO A 126 -4.78 5.36 -9.54
C PRO A 126 -5.17 6.71 -10.16
N VAL A 127 -5.49 7.70 -9.32
CA VAL A 127 -5.82 9.06 -9.78
C VAL A 127 -4.80 10.05 -9.27
N ARG A 128 -4.08 10.69 -10.19
CA ARG A 128 -3.12 11.74 -9.91
C ARG A 128 -3.81 13.11 -9.90
N ILE A 129 -3.49 13.89 -8.88
CA ILE A 129 -3.97 15.25 -8.66
C ILE A 129 -2.74 16.16 -8.63
N THR A 130 -2.67 17.15 -9.50
CA THR A 130 -1.60 18.15 -9.50
C THR A 130 -2.17 19.55 -9.33
N VAL A 131 -1.42 20.40 -8.64
CA VAL A 131 -1.69 21.85 -8.59
C VAL A 131 -0.43 22.58 -9.01
N GLU A 132 -0.59 23.45 -9.99
CA GLU A 132 0.47 24.30 -10.53
C GLU A 132 0.16 25.76 -10.19
N ASP A 133 1.17 26.50 -9.76
CA ASP A 133 1.11 27.95 -9.74
C ASP A 133 1.47 28.50 -11.13
N VAL A 134 0.51 29.16 -11.76
CA VAL A 134 0.64 29.73 -13.11
C VAL A 134 0.96 31.23 -13.09
N GLN A 135 1.34 31.79 -11.93
CA GLN A 135 1.67 33.21 -11.81
C GLN A 135 2.96 33.55 -12.57
N LEU A 136 3.88 32.59 -12.60
CA LEU A 136 5.16 32.70 -13.27
C LEU A 136 5.01 32.30 -14.74
N SER A 137 5.81 32.91 -15.62
CA SER A 137 5.91 32.54 -17.05
C SER A 137 6.22 31.06 -17.28
N LYS A 138 6.69 30.36 -16.24
CA LYS A 138 6.83 28.92 -16.18
C LYS A 138 5.98 28.38 -15.01
N PRO A 139 4.95 27.57 -15.28
CA PRO A 139 4.16 26.93 -14.22
C PRO A 139 5.05 26.12 -13.27
N SER A 140 4.83 26.27 -11.97
CA SER A 140 5.55 25.50 -10.94
C SER A 140 4.60 24.57 -10.19
N LEU A 141 4.96 23.28 -10.10
CA LEU A 141 4.20 22.28 -9.35
C LEU A 141 4.31 22.56 -7.85
N VAL A 142 3.18 22.92 -7.22
CA VAL A 142 3.11 23.26 -5.78
C VAL A 142 2.48 22.15 -4.94
N TYR A 143 1.72 21.25 -5.57
CA TYR A 143 1.16 20.05 -4.95
C TYR A 143 1.08 18.91 -5.96
N GLU A 144 1.36 17.70 -5.48
CA GLU A 144 1.22 16.45 -6.20
C GLU A 144 0.65 15.40 -5.25
N GLY A 145 -0.51 14.85 -5.60
CA GLY A 145 -1.20 13.79 -4.88
C GLY A 145 -1.52 12.62 -5.79
N ILE A 146 -1.50 11.39 -5.29
CA ILE A 146 -1.93 10.20 -6.02
C ILE A 146 -2.80 9.36 -5.09
N LEU A 147 -4.04 9.15 -5.51
CA LEU A 147 -5.00 8.26 -4.88
C LEU A 147 -4.82 6.85 -5.43
N PHE A 148 -4.74 5.88 -4.54
CA PHE A 148 -4.56 4.47 -4.84
C PHE A 148 -5.69 3.65 -4.27
N SER A 149 -6.04 2.61 -5.02
CA SER A 149 -6.99 1.58 -4.65
C SER A 149 -6.40 0.61 -3.63
N GLY A 150 -7.29 -0.16 -3.02
CA GLY A 150 -6.98 -1.31 -2.20
C GLY A 150 -6.36 -2.49 -2.95
N PRO A 151 -5.59 -3.35 -2.26
CA PRO A 151 -5.06 -4.58 -2.85
C PRO A 151 -6.09 -5.69 -3.00
N GLU A 152 -7.02 -5.82 -2.06
CA GLU A 152 -8.23 -6.60 -2.31
C GLU A 152 -9.21 -5.67 -3.02
N GLY A 153 -9.90 -6.14 -4.07
CA GLY A 153 -10.96 -5.40 -4.78
C GLY A 153 -12.18 -5.07 -3.91
N GLY A 154 -11.96 -4.54 -2.71
CA GLY A 154 -12.91 -3.96 -1.81
C GLY A 154 -13.47 -2.71 -2.43
N GLY A 155 -14.35 -2.89 -3.41
CA GLY A 155 -15.24 -1.85 -3.84
C GLY A 155 -15.92 -1.24 -2.60
N SER A 156 -16.22 0.05 -2.71
CA SER A 156 -16.93 0.76 -1.65
C SER A 156 -18.16 -0.04 -1.18
N LYS A 157 -18.34 -0.12 0.14
CA LYS A 157 -19.58 -0.71 0.72
C LYS A 157 -20.77 0.23 0.54
N ILE A 158 -20.50 1.48 0.16
CA ILE A 158 -21.48 2.54 -0.05
C ILE A 158 -21.73 2.66 -1.55
N ASP A 159 -23.00 2.54 -1.93
CA ASP A 159 -23.42 2.68 -3.32
C ASP A 159 -23.11 4.09 -3.85
N GLY A 160 -22.55 4.16 -5.06
CA GLY A 160 -22.14 5.41 -5.70
C GLY A 160 -20.88 6.09 -5.12
N ALA A 161 -20.09 5.40 -4.29
CA ALA A 161 -18.80 5.87 -3.84
C ALA A 161 -17.64 5.01 -4.37
N VAL A 162 -16.46 5.61 -4.45
CA VAL A 162 -15.22 4.95 -4.91
C VAL A 162 -14.29 4.75 -3.71
N HIS A 163 -13.70 3.56 -3.59
CA HIS A 163 -12.79 3.22 -2.50
C HIS A 163 -11.32 3.37 -2.93
N LEU A 164 -10.72 4.52 -2.63
CA LEU A 164 -9.29 4.80 -2.86
C LEU A 164 -8.63 5.11 -1.51
N PRO A 165 -8.34 4.09 -0.68
CA PRO A 165 -8.04 4.28 0.75
C PRO A 165 -6.70 4.96 1.03
N LEU A 166 -5.80 5.04 0.03
CA LEU A 166 -4.45 5.55 0.18
C LEU A 166 -4.24 6.80 -0.70
N LEU A 167 -3.82 7.90 -0.08
CA LEU A 167 -3.34 9.10 -0.76
C LEU A 167 -1.86 9.33 -0.43
N LEU A 168 -1.00 9.29 -1.45
CA LEU A 168 0.36 9.82 -1.36
C LEU A 168 0.34 11.28 -1.77
N ALA A 169 0.82 12.17 -0.91
CA ALA A 169 0.83 13.61 -1.18
C ALA A 169 2.17 14.28 -0.87
N ARG A 170 2.56 15.24 -1.70
CA ARG A 170 3.70 16.13 -1.48
C ARG A 170 3.39 17.53 -1.98
N GLY A 171 4.11 18.51 -1.45
CA GLY A 171 3.87 19.94 -1.71
C GLY A 171 3.99 20.74 -0.43
N HIS A 172 3.79 22.06 -0.54
CA HIS A 172 3.79 22.93 0.63
C HIS A 172 2.58 22.60 1.53
N SER A 173 2.78 22.51 2.85
CA SER A 173 1.74 22.07 3.80
C SER A 173 0.45 22.87 3.64
N VAL A 174 0.56 24.20 3.60
CA VAL A 174 -0.61 25.09 3.45
C VAL A 174 -1.43 24.80 2.19
N VAL A 175 -0.79 24.51 1.05
CA VAL A 175 -1.51 24.17 -0.19
C VAL A 175 -2.14 22.79 -0.08
N ARG A 176 -1.38 21.82 0.43
CA ARG A 176 -1.84 20.45 0.65
C ARG A 176 -3.07 20.40 1.56
N ASP A 177 -3.06 21.12 2.68
CA ASP A 177 -4.15 21.14 3.64
C ASP A 177 -5.43 21.69 2.99
N LYS A 178 -5.32 22.73 2.15
CA LYS A 178 -6.44 23.27 1.36
C LYS A 178 -6.92 22.35 0.25
N VAL A 179 -6.01 21.61 -0.40
CA VAL A 179 -6.43 20.57 -1.35
C VAL A 179 -7.23 19.50 -0.62
N HIS A 180 -6.75 19.01 0.52
CA HIS A 180 -7.41 17.95 1.28
C HIS A 180 -8.76 18.41 1.84
N GLU A 181 -8.86 19.65 2.32
CA GLU A 181 -10.12 20.27 2.77
C GLU A 181 -11.14 20.32 1.61
N CYS A 182 -10.72 20.75 0.42
CA CYS A 182 -11.57 20.77 -0.76
C CYS A 182 -12.04 19.37 -1.18
N LEU A 183 -11.12 18.40 -1.22
CA LEU A 183 -11.45 17.02 -1.61
C LEU A 183 -12.46 16.42 -0.63
N SER A 184 -12.23 16.61 0.67
CA SER A 184 -13.13 16.16 1.74
C SER A 184 -14.53 16.78 1.59
N ALA A 185 -14.60 18.08 1.32
CA ALA A 185 -15.87 18.79 1.13
C ALA A 185 -16.61 18.39 -0.16
N VAL A 186 -15.90 18.24 -1.27
CA VAL A 186 -16.50 17.93 -2.58
C VAL A 186 -16.97 16.48 -2.66
N PHE A 187 -16.21 15.56 -2.08
CA PHE A 187 -16.47 14.13 -2.16
C PHE A 187 -17.04 13.53 -0.87
N SER A 188 -17.43 14.37 0.09
CA SER A 188 -17.94 13.94 1.41
C SER A 188 -17.06 12.85 2.05
N SER A 189 -15.75 13.01 1.89
CA SER A 189 -14.75 12.05 2.38
C SER A 189 -13.98 12.64 3.56
N VAL A 190 -13.22 11.78 4.22
CA VAL A 190 -12.33 12.16 5.29
C VAL A 190 -10.91 11.75 4.94
N ILE A 191 -9.99 12.71 4.98
CA ILE A 191 -8.56 12.51 4.72
C ILE A 191 -7.81 12.69 6.04
N HIS A 192 -7.13 11.65 6.50
CA HIS A 192 -6.40 11.64 7.76
C HIS A 192 -4.91 11.40 7.54
N GLU A 193 -4.07 12.12 8.28
CA GLU A 193 -2.64 11.81 8.33
C GLU A 193 -2.44 10.38 8.85
N PHE A 194 -1.60 9.63 8.14
CA PHE A 194 -1.23 8.30 8.56
C PHE A 194 0.01 8.36 9.47
N SER A 195 0.11 7.46 10.42
CA SER A 195 1.34 7.25 11.21
C SER A 195 1.56 5.75 11.34
N PHE A 196 2.81 5.30 11.20
CA PHE A 196 3.16 3.90 11.39
C PHE A 196 3.38 3.62 12.87
N PRO A 197 2.63 2.69 13.49
CA PRO A 197 3.04 2.16 14.78
C PRO A 197 4.33 1.36 14.65
N ALA A 198 5.08 1.30 15.75
CA ALA A 198 6.35 0.57 15.81
C ALA A 198 6.22 -0.88 15.33
N GLU A 199 5.12 -1.56 15.69
CA GLU A 199 4.87 -2.93 15.24
C GLU A 199 4.84 -3.05 13.71
N GLU A 200 4.16 -2.13 13.02
CA GLU A 200 4.10 -2.13 11.55
C GLU A 200 5.46 -1.81 10.93
N MET A 201 6.22 -0.92 11.56
CA MET A 201 7.60 -0.65 11.15
C MET A 201 8.48 -1.91 11.28
N HIS A 202 8.29 -2.71 12.34
CA HIS A 202 9.01 -3.98 12.54
C HIS A 202 8.61 -5.01 11.48
N TRP A 203 7.33 -5.10 11.15
CA TRP A 203 6.84 -5.96 10.06
C TRP A 203 7.49 -5.60 8.73
N MET A 204 7.53 -4.31 8.40
CA MET A 204 8.07 -3.85 7.12
C MET A 204 9.58 -4.11 7.02
N ILE A 205 10.37 -3.88 8.07
CA ILE A 205 11.81 -4.16 8.02
C ILE A 205 12.09 -5.68 7.97
N ALA A 206 11.29 -6.51 8.64
CA ALA A 206 11.39 -7.97 8.56
C ALA A 206 11.08 -8.46 7.13
N ALA A 207 9.99 -7.97 6.55
CA ALA A 207 9.62 -8.31 5.18
C ALA A 207 10.66 -7.87 4.15
N TRP A 208 11.20 -6.65 4.29
CA TRP A 208 12.33 -6.19 3.47
C TRP A 208 13.56 -7.08 3.63
N SER A 209 13.86 -7.55 4.84
CA SER A 209 15.02 -8.40 5.12
C SER A 209 14.97 -9.75 4.40
N GLY A 210 13.76 -10.31 4.22
CA GLY A 210 13.54 -11.52 3.42
C GLY A 210 13.78 -11.33 1.91
N TYR A 211 13.72 -10.09 1.42
CA TYR A 211 13.81 -9.75 -0.01
C TYR A 211 15.14 -9.10 -0.42
N ILE A 212 16.13 -9.04 0.48
CA ILE A 212 17.43 -8.42 0.19
C ILE A 212 18.13 -9.14 -0.97
N ASN A 213 18.24 -8.46 -2.12
CA ASN A 213 19.07 -8.89 -3.23
C ASN A 213 20.56 -8.89 -2.84
N GLU A 214 21.29 -9.92 -3.26
CA GLU A 214 22.73 -10.09 -2.99
C GLU A 214 23.58 -8.92 -3.50
N SER A 215 23.14 -8.23 -4.56
CA SER A 215 23.80 -7.02 -5.08
C SER A 215 23.85 -5.86 -4.07
N LYS A 216 23.06 -5.91 -2.99
CA LYS A 216 22.96 -4.86 -1.96
C LYS A 216 23.70 -5.19 -0.67
N ASN A 217 24.35 -6.35 -0.61
CA ASN A 217 25.02 -6.88 0.58
C ASN A 217 26.11 -5.96 1.18
N SER A 218 26.73 -5.11 0.36
CA SER A 218 27.76 -4.15 0.77
C SER A 218 27.21 -2.83 1.29
N LYS A 219 25.89 -2.61 1.22
CA LYS A 219 25.25 -1.37 1.68
C LYS A 219 24.92 -1.45 3.18
N GLU A 220 24.41 -0.35 3.70
CA GLU A 220 23.99 -0.21 5.09
C GLU A 220 22.49 0.07 5.23
N VAL A 221 21.96 -0.31 6.39
CA VAL A 221 20.63 0.04 6.86
C VAL A 221 20.78 0.93 8.08
N GLY A 222 20.13 2.10 8.03
CA GLY A 222 20.12 3.06 9.13
C GLY A 222 18.81 3.01 9.92
N PHE A 223 18.89 3.17 11.23
CA PHE A 223 17.76 3.31 12.14
C PHE A 223 17.95 4.60 12.94
N LEU A 224 16.93 5.45 12.93
CA LEU A 224 16.93 6.72 13.65
C LEU A 224 15.95 6.63 14.81
N TYR A 225 16.45 6.81 16.03
CA TYR A 225 15.68 6.79 17.26
C TYR A 225 15.63 8.18 17.88
N GLY A 226 14.49 8.53 18.48
CA GLY A 226 14.30 9.80 19.19
C GLY A 226 14.62 9.65 20.68
N ILE A 227 15.27 10.63 21.28
CA ILE A 227 15.48 10.63 22.73
C ILE A 227 14.27 11.30 23.40
N PRO A 228 13.53 10.61 24.29
CA PRO A 228 12.41 11.22 25.00
C PRO A 228 12.83 12.49 25.72
N SER A 229 11.99 13.53 25.66
CA SER A 229 12.22 14.84 26.30
C SER A 229 13.36 15.69 25.71
N ARG A 230 13.98 15.28 24.60
CA ARG A 230 14.99 16.07 23.88
C ARG A 230 14.71 16.09 22.38
N LYS A 231 15.30 17.05 21.69
CA LYS A 231 15.31 17.09 20.22
C LYS A 231 16.44 16.26 19.60
N ASP A 232 17.23 15.60 20.44
CA ASP A 232 18.37 14.78 20.02
C ASP A 232 17.91 13.42 19.50
N THR A 233 18.73 12.84 18.63
CA THR A 233 18.45 11.54 17.98
C THR A 233 19.66 10.62 18.04
N ILE A 234 19.41 9.32 18.05
CA ILE A 234 20.43 8.27 17.95
C ILE A 234 20.30 7.65 16.57
N TYR A 235 21.40 7.63 15.80
CA TYR A 235 21.44 6.98 14.49
C TYR A 235 22.32 5.74 14.54
N CYS A 236 21.72 4.57 14.32
CA CYS A 236 22.40 3.28 14.32
C CYS A 236 22.47 2.74 12.88
N GLN A 237 23.64 2.29 12.46
CA GLN A 237 23.85 1.70 11.13
C GLN A 237 24.29 0.25 11.26
N TYR A 238 23.69 -0.61 10.44
CA TYR A 238 24.06 -2.03 10.34
C TYR A 238 24.35 -2.38 8.88
N PRO A 239 25.35 -3.25 8.62
CA PRO A 239 25.52 -3.82 7.28
C PRO A 239 24.27 -4.59 6.86
N VAL A 240 23.88 -4.46 5.58
CA VAL A 240 22.75 -5.21 5.00
C VAL A 240 22.89 -6.72 5.22
N ASN A 241 24.11 -7.25 5.08
CA ASN A 241 24.41 -8.65 5.36
C ASN A 241 24.11 -9.08 6.80
N PHE A 242 24.37 -8.21 7.78
CA PHE A 242 24.05 -8.52 9.17
C PHE A 242 22.54 -8.66 9.35
N ILE A 243 21.77 -7.71 8.81
CA ILE A 243 20.30 -7.73 8.86
C ILE A 243 19.74 -8.99 8.17
N LYS A 244 20.22 -9.29 6.97
CA LYS A 244 19.83 -10.49 6.20
C LYS A 244 20.14 -11.78 6.96
N ASN A 245 21.35 -11.89 7.51
CA ASN A 245 21.76 -13.09 8.25
C ASN A 245 20.96 -13.26 9.53
N LEU A 246 20.70 -12.17 10.26
CA LEU A 246 19.85 -12.20 11.45
C LEU A 246 18.44 -12.70 11.13
N TRP A 247 17.85 -12.21 10.03
CA TRP A 247 16.54 -12.68 9.58
C TRP A 247 16.57 -14.17 9.21
N ASN A 248 17.58 -14.61 8.45
CA ASN A 248 17.73 -16.03 8.05
C ASN A 248 17.94 -16.99 9.22
N CYS A 249 18.40 -16.52 10.39
CA CYS A 249 18.50 -17.33 11.61
C CYS A 249 17.14 -17.54 12.31
N ILE A 250 16.13 -16.76 11.94
CA ILE A 250 14.82 -16.75 12.59
C ILE A 250 13.77 -17.34 11.67
N HIS A 251 13.81 -16.97 10.40
CA HIS A 251 12.82 -17.33 9.41
C HIS A 251 13.40 -18.29 8.37
N GLU A 252 12.69 -19.39 8.13
CA GLU A 252 13.04 -20.37 7.11
C GLU A 252 12.75 -19.81 5.72
N LYS A 253 13.76 -19.81 4.83
CA LYS A 253 13.64 -19.22 3.48
C LYS A 253 12.47 -19.75 2.65
N ASP A 254 12.09 -21.01 2.87
CA ASP A 254 11.04 -21.69 2.11
C ASP A 254 9.64 -21.50 2.72
N ASN A 255 9.55 -20.93 3.92
CA ASN A 255 8.27 -20.67 4.56
C ASN A 255 7.76 -19.28 4.16
N LEU A 256 6.79 -19.23 3.27
CA LEU A 256 6.20 -17.97 2.80
C LEU A 256 5.42 -17.21 3.89
N ASN A 257 5.18 -17.78 5.07
CA ASN A 257 4.40 -17.14 6.12
C ASN A 257 5.27 -16.63 7.25
N VAL A 258 5.23 -15.31 7.47
CA VAL A 258 5.85 -14.69 8.63
C VAL A 258 4.86 -14.59 9.78
N GLN A 259 5.29 -15.04 10.95
CA GLN A 259 4.56 -14.93 12.20
C GLN A 259 4.99 -13.69 12.98
N SER A 260 4.06 -13.11 13.74
CA SER A 260 4.35 -11.99 14.65
C SER A 260 5.48 -12.32 15.65
N SER A 261 5.55 -13.58 16.09
CA SER A 261 6.60 -14.10 16.97
C SER A 261 8.00 -14.00 16.33
N GLU A 262 8.12 -14.26 15.03
CA GLU A 262 9.38 -14.16 14.28
C GLU A 262 9.81 -12.69 14.15
N VAL A 263 8.88 -11.79 13.80
CA VAL A 263 9.14 -10.35 13.70
C VAL A 263 9.60 -9.77 15.04
N LYS A 264 8.90 -10.15 16.13
CA LYS A 264 9.27 -9.74 17.48
C LYS A 264 10.64 -10.27 17.88
N ARG A 265 10.95 -11.53 17.55
CA ARG A 265 12.26 -12.14 17.80
C ARG A 265 13.36 -11.43 17.03
N PHE A 266 13.10 -11.05 15.78
CA PHE A 266 14.03 -10.31 14.94
C PHE A 266 14.37 -8.95 15.54
N HIS A 267 13.35 -8.17 15.90
CA HIS A 267 13.54 -6.89 16.56
C HIS A 267 14.30 -7.03 17.90
N THR A 268 13.85 -7.94 18.76
CA THR A 268 14.48 -8.20 20.07
C THR A 268 15.95 -8.57 19.93
N SER A 269 16.30 -9.37 18.92
CA SER A 269 17.69 -9.77 18.67
C SER A 269 18.56 -8.58 18.24
N LEU A 270 18.02 -7.64 17.45
CA LEU A 270 18.71 -6.41 17.07
C LEU A 270 18.96 -5.49 18.29
N VAL A 271 17.96 -5.38 19.17
CA VAL A 271 18.07 -4.62 20.43
C VAL A 271 19.13 -5.24 21.34
N ILE A 272 19.08 -6.55 21.58
CA ILE A 272 20.06 -7.27 22.41
C ILE A 272 21.48 -7.13 21.84
N HIS A 273 21.64 -7.29 20.52
CA HIS A 273 22.94 -7.11 19.86
C HIS A 273 23.49 -5.70 20.14
N THR A 274 22.66 -4.67 19.96
CA THR A 274 23.08 -3.28 20.15
C THR A 274 23.39 -2.97 21.61
N GLN A 275 22.60 -3.51 22.54
CA GLN A 275 22.86 -3.37 23.98
C GLN A 275 24.18 -4.04 24.37
N ASN A 276 24.48 -5.22 23.85
CA ASN A 276 25.72 -5.93 24.16
C ASN A 276 26.95 -5.30 23.52
N THR A 277 26.82 -4.68 22.35
CA THR A 277 27.95 -4.09 21.61
C THR A 277 28.21 -2.63 22.00
N LEU A 278 27.16 -1.84 22.23
CA LEU A 278 27.25 -0.39 22.47
C LEU A 278 26.74 0.05 23.84
N GLY A 279 26.13 -0.84 24.62
CA GLY A 279 25.49 -0.49 25.90
C GLY A 279 24.17 0.28 25.74
N LEU A 280 23.63 0.39 24.52
CA LEU A 280 22.42 1.14 24.23
C LEU A 280 21.19 0.24 24.23
N ASN A 281 20.22 0.55 25.10
CA ASN A 281 18.91 -0.09 25.07
C ASN A 281 17.97 0.65 24.10
N LEU A 282 17.86 0.14 22.87
CA LEU A 282 17.02 0.74 21.83
C LEU A 282 15.52 0.57 22.10
N ASP A 283 15.08 -0.41 22.90
CA ASP A 283 13.67 -0.55 23.28
C ASP A 283 13.19 0.59 24.20
N ALA A 284 14.12 1.33 24.82
CA ALA A 284 13.79 2.46 25.69
C ALA A 284 13.53 3.77 24.92
N VAL A 285 13.70 3.78 23.59
CA VAL A 285 13.59 4.97 22.75
C VAL A 285 12.71 4.71 21.52
N PRO A 286 11.83 5.64 21.11
CA PRO A 286 10.99 5.45 19.94
C PRO A 286 11.81 5.42 18.64
N LEU A 287 11.55 4.43 17.80
CA LEU A 287 12.01 4.40 16.42
C LEU A 287 11.25 5.48 15.61
N LEU A 288 11.99 6.42 15.03
CA LEU A 288 11.42 7.51 14.23
C LEU A 288 11.46 7.23 12.74
N MET A 289 12.50 6.52 12.28
CA MET A 289 12.69 6.22 10.87
C MET A 289 13.66 5.06 10.71
N TYR A 290 13.53 4.31 9.63
CA TYR A 290 14.64 3.53 9.11
C TYR A 290 14.85 3.79 7.62
N LYS A 291 16.11 3.65 7.21
CA LYS A 291 16.64 3.95 5.89
C LYS A 291 17.30 2.70 5.35
N THR A 292 16.69 2.11 4.34
CA THR A 292 17.27 1.01 3.58
C THR A 292 17.85 1.52 2.25
N PRO A 293 18.59 0.68 1.52
CA PRO A 293 18.94 0.94 0.12
C PRO A 293 17.72 1.16 -0.79
N ASP A 294 16.56 0.62 -0.44
CA ASP A 294 15.36 0.56 -1.27
C ASP A 294 14.34 1.64 -0.93
N PHE A 295 14.29 2.08 0.33
CA PHE A 295 13.35 3.09 0.77
C PHE A 295 13.76 3.75 2.10
N GLU A 296 13.02 4.77 2.48
CA GLU A 296 13.00 5.34 3.83
C GLU A 296 11.55 5.34 4.32
N LEU A 297 11.33 4.90 5.56
CA LEU A 297 10.03 4.93 6.20
C LEU A 297 10.12 5.71 7.50
N TYR A 298 9.26 6.70 7.66
CA TYR A 298 9.20 7.57 8.83
C TYR A 298 7.93 7.25 9.62
N ALA A 299 8.04 7.14 10.94
CA ALA A 299 6.93 6.83 11.85
C ALA A 299 5.76 7.83 11.71
N GLU A 300 6.06 9.08 11.37
CA GLU A 300 5.09 10.16 11.07
C GLU A 300 4.35 10.02 9.73
N GLY A 301 4.41 8.85 9.08
CA GLY A 301 3.67 8.61 7.83
C GLY A 301 4.32 9.23 6.60
N LYS A 302 5.64 9.25 6.54
CA LYS A 302 6.36 9.64 5.31
C LYS A 302 7.13 8.46 4.74
N VAL A 303 7.21 8.41 3.41
CA VAL A 303 7.94 7.37 2.70
C VAL A 303 8.74 7.97 1.56
N ARG A 304 9.96 7.48 1.36
CA ARG A 304 10.79 7.78 0.19
C ARG A 304 11.14 6.48 -0.50
N LEU A 305 10.67 6.29 -1.73
CA LEU A 305 10.94 5.11 -2.53
C LEU A 305 12.21 5.32 -3.37
N LYS A 306 13.14 4.37 -3.41
CA LYS A 306 14.43 4.53 -4.12
C LYS A 306 14.60 3.57 -5.29
N THR A 307 14.05 2.37 -5.17
CA THR A 307 14.19 1.29 -6.15
C THR A 307 12.83 0.91 -6.70
N PRO A 308 12.62 0.96 -8.03
CA PRO A 308 11.32 0.68 -8.63
C PRO A 308 10.85 -0.75 -8.33
N GLU A 309 11.78 -1.71 -8.23
CA GLU A 309 11.47 -3.12 -8.01
C GLU A 309 10.78 -3.38 -6.65
N PHE A 310 11.01 -2.51 -5.66
CA PHE A 310 10.46 -2.66 -4.32
C PHE A 310 9.27 -1.72 -4.05
N MET A 311 8.95 -0.78 -4.96
CA MET A 311 7.85 0.16 -4.76
C MET A 311 6.49 -0.50 -4.65
N PRO A 312 6.09 -1.43 -5.55
CA PRO A 312 4.76 -2.05 -5.49
C PRO A 312 4.51 -2.71 -4.12
N ARG A 313 5.53 -3.41 -3.60
CA ARG A 313 5.47 -4.09 -2.29
C ARG A 313 5.26 -3.13 -1.13
N ILE A 314 5.95 -1.98 -1.14
CA ILE A 314 5.75 -0.95 -0.11
C ILE A 314 4.37 -0.32 -0.22
N LEU A 315 3.96 0.04 -1.44
CA LEU A 315 2.65 0.63 -1.68
C LEU A 315 1.55 -0.31 -1.19
N HIS A 316 1.72 -1.62 -1.43
CA HIS A 316 0.78 -2.66 -1.01
C HIS A 316 0.65 -2.72 0.50
N PHE A 317 1.79 -2.83 1.17
CA PHE A 317 1.83 -2.83 2.62
C PHE A 317 1.16 -1.58 3.21
N ILE A 318 1.38 -0.41 2.62
CA ILE A 318 0.77 0.83 3.11
C ILE A 318 -0.74 0.84 2.83
N ALA A 319 -1.18 0.40 1.65
CA ALA A 319 -2.59 0.31 1.29
C ALA A 319 -3.35 -0.65 2.23
N ASP A 320 -2.80 -1.85 2.48
CA ASP A 320 -3.34 -2.82 3.45
C ASP A 320 -3.53 -2.19 4.84
N LEU A 321 -2.57 -1.41 5.31
CA LEU A 321 -2.68 -0.73 6.60
C LEU A 321 -3.73 0.37 6.61
N CYS A 322 -3.88 1.09 5.48
CA CYS A 322 -4.90 2.09 5.29
C CYS A 322 -6.29 1.47 5.16
N GLU A 323 -6.44 0.20 4.80
CA GLU A 323 -7.72 -0.51 4.82
C GLU A 323 -8.06 -1.06 6.20
N ASN A 324 -7.16 -1.83 6.79
CA ASN A 324 -7.46 -2.67 7.95
C ASN A 324 -7.78 -1.92 9.24
N ARG A 325 -7.52 -0.60 9.30
CA ARG A 325 -7.77 0.22 10.49
C ARG A 325 -9.13 0.94 10.48
N THR A 326 -10.06 0.58 9.57
CA THR A 326 -11.26 1.40 9.26
C THR A 326 -12.40 1.20 10.28
N ASN A 327 -12.11 0.56 11.41
CA ASN A 327 -13.09 0.34 12.48
C ASN A 327 -12.83 1.26 13.66
#